data_AF-A0A844TP86-F1
#
_entry.id   AF-A0A844TP86-F1
#
_cell.length_a   1.000
_cell.length_b   1.000
_cell.length_c   1.000
_cell.angle_alpha   90.00
_cell.angle_beta   90.00
_cell.angle_gamma   90.00
#
_symmetry.space_group_name_H-M   'P 1'
#
loop_
_entity.id
_entity.type
_entity.pdbx_description
1 polymer ?
#
loop_
_entity_poly.entity_id
_entity_poly.type
_entity_poly.pdbx_seq_one_letter_code
_entity_poly.pdbx_strand_id
1 'polypeptide(L)'
;MRVAMSWRVLIATLLLALGVAAWGGIQLGDWLVAHAPKASAVPGQQALASQEPILDANGRPYVAQPPQPRLDGTLGVPDRPSGTSWAVPTVSLFETTTDPSVQLSRDNITMEQAKGLAASSNVPLPSGPSDVTTLDVGSLPPTTTAPPGNQDAYGSTAMNSAPQANTQARQNAGNGDWQNALRRELAQCANEGFFQRPTCSWNARNKYCGPNRAWGTIKECPSRP
;
A
#
# COMPACT_ATOMS: atom_id res chain seq x y z
N MET A 1 -16.69 -62.60 61.99
CA MET A 1 -17.61 -63.30 61.07
C MET A 1 -17.08 -63.13 59.65
N ARG A 2 -16.48 -64.16 59.04
CA ARG A 2 -16.05 -64.12 57.63
C ARG A 2 -17.24 -64.56 56.78
N VAL A 3 -17.91 -63.62 56.14
CA VAL A 3 -18.93 -63.96 55.13
C VAL A 3 -18.17 -64.51 53.92
N ALA A 4 -18.22 -65.82 53.70
CA ALA A 4 -17.80 -66.39 52.42
C ALA A 4 -18.84 -65.95 51.37
N MET A 5 -18.67 -64.75 50.81
CA MET A 5 -19.54 -64.28 49.73
C MET A 5 -19.31 -65.16 48.51
N SER A 6 -20.39 -65.71 47.96
CA SER A 6 -20.30 -66.46 46.70
C SER A 6 -19.68 -65.57 45.61
N TRP A 7 -18.85 -66.17 44.76
CA TRP A 7 -18.19 -65.47 43.64
C TRP A 7 -19.16 -64.62 42.80
N ARG A 8 -20.41 -65.09 42.64
CA ARG A 8 -21.47 -64.35 41.94
C ARG A 8 -21.91 -63.08 42.66
N VAL A 9 -21.98 -63.12 43.99
CA VAL A 9 -22.30 -61.95 44.81
C VAL A 9 -21.18 -60.92 44.70
N LEU A 10 -19.91 -61.36 44.71
CA LEU A 10 -18.76 -60.46 44.52
C LEU A 10 -18.81 -59.75 43.16
N ILE A 11 -19.05 -60.49 42.08
CA ILE A 11 -19.17 -59.89 40.73
C ILE A 11 -20.34 -58.91 40.68
N ALA A 12 -21.51 -59.30 41.19
CA ALA A 12 -22.70 -58.45 41.17
C ALA A 12 -22.47 -57.14 41.94
N THR A 13 -21.85 -57.19 43.12
CA THR A 13 -21.52 -56.00 43.90
C THR A 13 -20.50 -55.11 43.19
N LEU A 14 -19.52 -55.70 42.51
CA LEU A 14 -18.48 -54.95 41.80
C LEU A 14 -19.05 -54.24 40.56
N LEU A 15 -19.93 -54.90 39.80
CA LEU A 15 -20.63 -54.28 38.68
C LEU A 15 -21.56 -53.16 39.12
N LEU A 16 -22.28 -53.35 40.24
CA LEU A 16 -23.15 -52.33 40.81
C LEU A 16 -22.34 -51.12 41.29
N ALA A 17 -21.23 -51.34 41.99
CA ALA A 17 -20.34 -50.28 42.43
C ALA A 17 -19.74 -49.51 41.22
N LEU A 18 -19.35 -50.22 40.16
CA LEU A 18 -18.81 -49.60 38.95
C LEU A 18 -19.87 -48.76 38.22
N GLY A 19 -21.11 -49.25 38.13
CA GLY A 19 -22.23 -48.51 37.56
C GLY A 19 -22.53 -47.22 38.34
N VAL A 20 -22.57 -47.31 39.67
CA VAL A 20 -22.80 -46.14 40.53
C VAL A 20 -21.66 -45.12 40.42
N ALA A 21 -20.40 -45.59 40.40
CA ALA A 21 -19.24 -44.72 40.26
C ALA A 21 -19.22 -44.00 38.90
N ALA A 22 -19.51 -44.71 37.81
CA ALA A 22 -19.55 -44.12 36.47
C ALA A 22 -20.67 -43.08 36.34
N TRP A 23 -21.87 -43.39 36.83
CA TRP A 23 -23.00 -42.46 36.82
C TRP A 23 -22.70 -41.21 37.66
N GLY A 24 -22.20 -41.40 38.88
CA GLY A 24 -21.85 -40.31 39.78
C GLY A 24 -20.76 -39.40 39.22
N GLY A 25 -19.76 -39.99 38.56
CA GLY A 25 -18.68 -39.24 37.90
C GLY A 25 -19.19 -38.33 36.79
N ILE A 26 -20.14 -38.80 35.96
CA ILE A 26 -20.73 -38.00 34.88
C ILE A 26 -21.52 -36.81 35.46
N GLN A 27 -22.41 -37.04 36.42
CA GLN A 27 -23.17 -35.94 37.04
C GLN A 27 -22.28 -34.94 37.77
N LEU A 28 -21.26 -35.42 38.48
CA LEU A 28 -20.32 -34.53 39.17
C LEU A 28 -19.51 -33.70 38.16
N GLY A 29 -19.11 -34.31 37.04
CA GLY A 29 -18.44 -33.62 35.94
C GLY A 29 -19.28 -32.48 35.37
N ASP A 30 -20.54 -32.76 35.05
CA ASP A 30 -21.47 -31.74 34.55
C ASP A 30 -21.69 -30.61 35.58
N TRP A 31 -21.80 -30.97 36.86
CA TRP A 31 -21.95 -29.99 37.93
C TRP A 31 -20.71 -29.10 38.09
N LEU A 32 -19.50 -29.68 38.01
CA LEU A 32 -18.23 -28.95 38.06
C LEU A 32 -18.07 -27.98 36.91
N VAL A 33 -18.47 -28.37 35.69
CA VAL A 33 -18.46 -27.48 34.52
C VAL A 33 -19.45 -26.33 34.70
N ALA A 34 -20.66 -26.62 35.20
CA ALA A 34 -21.68 -25.61 35.47
C ALA A 34 -21.27 -24.62 36.56
N HIS A 35 -20.48 -25.06 37.55
CA HIS A 35 -20.03 -24.25 38.68
C HIS A 35 -18.56 -23.81 38.58
N ALA A 36 -17.93 -23.99 37.42
CA ALA A 36 -16.55 -23.56 37.22
C ALA A 36 -16.46 -22.03 37.35
N PRO A 37 -15.59 -21.49 38.20
CA PRO A 37 -15.38 -20.05 38.27
C PRO A 37 -14.85 -19.57 36.92
N LYS A 38 -15.42 -18.47 36.42
CA LYS A 38 -14.98 -17.87 35.16
C LYS A 38 -13.49 -17.51 35.28
N ALA A 39 -12.68 -17.99 34.35
CA ALA A 39 -11.25 -17.73 34.33
C ALA A 39 -11.00 -16.21 34.35
N SER A 40 -10.20 -15.76 35.32
CA SER A 40 -9.81 -14.37 35.46
C SER A 40 -9.19 -13.88 34.15
N ALA A 41 -9.68 -12.74 33.63
CA ALA A 41 -9.19 -12.20 32.38
C ALA A 41 -7.68 -11.93 32.45
N VAL A 42 -6.94 -12.41 31.45
CA VAL A 42 -5.54 -12.03 31.23
C VAL A 42 -5.47 -10.50 31.11
N PRO A 43 -4.45 -9.82 31.69
CA PRO A 43 -4.31 -8.36 31.58
C PRO A 43 -4.26 -7.96 30.09
N GLY A 44 -5.25 -7.19 29.64
CA GLY A 44 -5.44 -6.81 28.22
C GLY A 44 -6.64 -7.48 27.52
N GLN A 45 -7.25 -8.50 28.13
CA GLN A 45 -8.35 -9.29 27.54
C GLN A 45 -9.74 -8.95 28.10
N GLN A 46 -9.90 -7.78 28.74
CA GLN A 46 -11.11 -7.40 29.48
C GLN A 46 -12.40 -7.35 28.62
N ALA A 47 -12.27 -7.35 27.29
CA ALA A 47 -13.40 -7.40 26.36
C ALA A 47 -13.87 -8.82 25.99
N LEU A 48 -13.12 -9.88 26.30
CA LEU A 48 -13.46 -11.28 25.94
C LEU A 48 -14.16 -12.07 27.07
N ALA A 49 -14.23 -11.53 28.29
CA ALA A 49 -14.96 -12.16 29.39
C ALA A 49 -16.49 -11.94 29.29
N SER A 50 -16.91 -10.98 28.46
CA SER A 50 -18.28 -10.82 28.01
C SER A 50 -18.47 -11.71 26.79
N GLN A 51 -19.32 -12.72 26.92
CA GLN A 51 -19.63 -13.73 25.90
C GLN A 51 -20.36 -13.16 24.66
N GLU A 52 -20.22 -11.87 24.39
CA GLU A 52 -20.77 -11.25 23.20
C GLU A 52 -19.75 -11.43 22.07
N PRO A 53 -20.04 -12.25 21.06
CA PRO A 53 -19.19 -12.32 19.89
C PRO A 53 -19.19 -10.93 19.26
N ILE A 54 -18.06 -10.23 19.28
CA ILE A 54 -17.90 -8.97 18.54
C ILE A 54 -18.24 -9.30 17.09
N LEU A 55 -19.30 -8.70 16.53
CA LEU A 55 -19.70 -8.96 15.17
C LEU A 55 -18.95 -8.01 14.22
N ASP A 56 -18.48 -8.54 13.10
CA ASP A 56 -17.97 -7.76 11.97
C ASP A 56 -19.07 -6.87 11.40
N ALA A 57 -18.71 -5.91 10.53
CA ALA A 57 -19.63 -5.06 9.80
C ALA A 57 -20.72 -5.84 9.02
N ASN A 58 -20.49 -7.13 8.76
CA ASN A 58 -21.42 -8.05 8.10
C ASN A 58 -22.27 -8.90 9.06
N GLY A 59 -22.26 -8.61 10.37
CA GLY A 59 -23.02 -9.38 11.36
C GLY A 59 -22.49 -10.82 11.58
N ARG A 60 -21.21 -11.07 11.27
CA ARG A 60 -20.55 -12.36 11.49
C ARG A 60 -19.65 -12.29 12.73
N PRO A 61 -19.50 -13.37 13.52
CA PRO A 61 -18.57 -13.37 14.64
C PRO A 61 -17.14 -13.02 14.15
N TYR A 62 -16.61 -11.93 14.68
CA TYR A 62 -15.27 -11.43 14.40
C TYR A 62 -14.35 -11.80 15.55
N VAL A 63 -13.29 -12.54 15.23
CA VAL A 63 -12.16 -12.76 16.13
C VAL A 63 -10.99 -11.96 15.59
N ALA A 64 -10.45 -11.06 16.41
CA ALA A 64 -9.25 -10.33 16.04
C ALA A 64 -8.11 -11.33 15.85
N GLN A 65 -7.64 -11.49 14.61
CA GLN A 65 -6.55 -12.41 14.34
C GLN A 65 -5.28 -11.83 14.95
N PRO A 66 -4.54 -12.62 15.76
CA PRO A 66 -3.32 -12.12 16.38
C PRO A 66 -2.33 -11.71 15.30
N PRO A 67 -1.57 -10.62 15.52
CA PRO A 67 -0.58 -10.16 14.55
C PRO A 67 0.37 -11.30 14.24
N GLN A 68 0.54 -11.60 12.96
CA GLN A 68 1.41 -12.69 12.54
C GLN A 68 2.84 -12.39 13.00
N PRO A 69 3.54 -13.38 13.59
CA PRO A 69 4.95 -13.23 13.88
C PRO A 69 5.71 -13.01 12.58
N ARG A 70 6.69 -12.10 12.60
CA ARG A 70 7.61 -11.93 11.47
C ARG A 70 8.50 -13.18 11.36
N LEU A 71 9.16 -13.34 10.21
CA LEU A 71 10.08 -14.46 9.95
C LEU A 71 11.24 -14.54 10.97
N ASP A 72 11.50 -13.46 11.71
CA ASP A 72 12.50 -13.36 12.77
C ASP A 72 11.95 -13.69 14.19
N GLY A 73 10.67 -14.03 14.32
CA GLY A 73 10.02 -14.34 15.60
C GLY A 73 9.66 -13.11 16.43
N THR A 74 9.89 -11.89 15.94
CA THR A 74 9.48 -10.66 16.64
C THR A 74 8.01 -10.37 16.41
N LEU A 75 7.32 -9.97 17.49
CA LEU A 75 5.93 -9.51 17.42
C LEU A 75 5.89 -8.07 16.90
N GLY A 76 4.92 -7.80 16.03
CA GLY A 76 4.83 -6.60 15.21
C GLY A 76 5.06 -5.28 15.93
N VAL A 77 6.14 -4.61 15.54
CA VAL A 77 6.28 -3.25 14.96
C VAL A 77 7.78 -3.16 14.67
N PRO A 78 8.24 -2.93 13.42
CA PRO A 78 9.67 -2.76 13.16
C PRO A 78 10.25 -1.66 14.05
N ASP A 79 11.45 -1.86 14.60
CA ASP A 79 12.16 -0.81 15.32
C ASP A 79 12.19 0.44 14.44
N ARG A 80 11.59 1.51 14.95
CA ARG A 80 11.60 2.80 14.25
C ARG A 80 13.07 3.17 14.10
N PRO A 81 13.61 3.31 12.87
CA PRO A 81 14.99 3.73 12.71
C PRO A 81 15.17 5.02 13.50
N SER A 82 16.27 5.12 14.26
CA SER A 82 16.60 6.28 15.08
C SER A 82 16.38 7.54 14.24
N GLY A 83 15.36 8.31 14.63
CA GLY A 83 14.82 9.36 13.79
C GLY A 83 15.93 10.32 13.41
N THR A 84 16.25 10.38 12.12
CA THR A 84 17.02 11.50 11.59
C THR A 84 16.20 12.74 11.89
N SER A 85 16.75 13.64 12.71
CA SER A 85 16.17 14.95 12.96
C SER A 85 16.18 15.70 11.62
N TRP A 86 15.10 15.56 10.86
CA TRP A 86 14.89 16.33 9.65
C TRP A 86 14.56 17.76 10.06
N ALA A 87 15.61 18.53 10.36
CA ALA A 87 15.53 19.97 10.48
C ALA A 87 15.44 20.49 9.04
N VAL A 88 14.26 20.93 8.64
CA VAL A 88 14.12 21.72 7.41
C VAL A 88 14.80 23.05 7.69
N PRO A 89 15.89 23.41 6.99
CA PRO A 89 16.38 24.77 7.06
C PRO A 89 15.27 25.63 6.45
N THR A 90 14.60 26.41 7.30
CA THR A 90 13.62 27.41 6.86
C THR A 90 14.39 28.57 6.24
N VAL A 91 14.92 28.35 5.05
CA VAL A 91 15.50 29.44 4.26
C VAL A 91 14.36 30.30 3.79
N SER A 92 14.34 31.51 4.33
CA SER A 92 13.41 32.54 3.90
C SER A 92 13.79 32.96 2.48
N LEU A 93 12.84 32.92 1.53
CA LEU A 93 13.06 33.45 0.18
C LEU A 93 13.48 34.94 0.20
N PHE A 94 13.14 35.64 1.28
CA PHE A 94 13.57 37.03 1.53
C PHE A 94 15.06 37.15 1.88
N GLU A 95 15.70 36.12 2.43
CA GLU A 95 17.14 36.11 2.75
C GLU A 95 17.99 35.53 1.63
N THR A 96 17.39 34.72 0.74
CA THR A 96 18.12 33.98 -0.30
C THR A 96 18.06 34.67 -1.67
N THR A 97 17.16 35.64 -1.86
CA THR A 97 17.02 36.39 -3.12
C THR A 97 17.94 37.61 -3.10
N THR A 98 19.15 37.47 -3.65
CA THR A 98 20.12 38.57 -3.79
C THR A 98 19.95 39.34 -5.11
N ASP A 99 19.00 38.94 -5.96
CA ASP A 99 18.76 39.59 -7.25
C ASP A 99 17.98 40.92 -7.06
N PRO A 100 18.56 42.09 -7.42
CA PRO A 100 17.88 43.38 -7.30
C PRO A 100 16.65 43.51 -8.21
N SER A 101 16.44 42.58 -9.14
CA SER A 101 15.32 42.55 -10.08
C SER A 101 14.06 41.87 -9.52
N VAL A 102 14.17 41.15 -8.39
CA VAL A 102 13.07 40.38 -7.79
C VAL A 102 12.66 41.02 -6.46
N GLN A 103 11.59 41.81 -6.47
CA GLN A 103 11.05 42.45 -5.27
C GLN A 103 9.94 41.58 -4.65
N LEU A 104 10.21 40.96 -3.51
CA LEU A 104 9.24 40.21 -2.72
C LEU A 104 8.63 41.11 -1.63
N SER A 105 7.35 41.44 -1.75
CA SER A 105 6.62 42.19 -0.71
C SER A 105 6.02 41.24 0.33
N ARG A 106 6.06 41.64 1.60
CA ARG A 106 5.41 40.93 2.73
C ARG A 106 3.98 41.38 2.97
N ASP A 107 3.56 42.45 2.29
CA ASP A 107 2.24 43.05 2.43
C ASP A 107 1.31 42.66 1.27
N ASN A 108 0.01 42.62 1.52
CA ASN A 108 -0.97 42.38 0.47
C ASN A 108 -0.97 43.57 -0.51
N ILE A 109 -0.94 43.26 -1.81
CA ILE A 109 -1.00 44.26 -2.86
C ILE A 109 -2.36 44.22 -3.54
N THR A 110 -2.93 45.39 -3.79
CA THR A 110 -4.17 45.50 -4.57
C THR A 110 -3.86 45.35 -6.07
N MET A 111 -4.84 44.86 -6.84
CA MET A 111 -4.67 44.63 -8.28
C MET A 111 -4.17 45.89 -9.02
N GLU A 112 -4.63 47.08 -8.61
CA GLU A 112 -4.24 48.33 -9.27
C GLU A 112 -2.82 48.79 -8.90
N GLN A 113 -2.37 48.53 -7.66
CA GLN A 113 -0.97 48.69 -7.31
C GLN A 113 -0.07 47.71 -8.06
N ALA A 114 -0.51 46.46 -8.25
CA ALA A 114 0.25 45.46 -9.00
C ALA A 114 0.43 45.87 -10.48
N LYS A 115 -0.63 46.41 -11.11
CA LYS A 115 -0.54 46.98 -12.47
C LYS A 115 0.42 48.18 -12.54
N GLY A 116 0.37 49.06 -11.53
CA GLY A 116 1.28 50.21 -11.46
C GLY A 116 2.75 49.79 -11.36
N LEU A 117 3.07 48.79 -10.54
CA LEU A 117 4.42 48.26 -10.41
C LEU A 117 4.90 47.57 -11.70
N ALA A 118 4.05 46.77 -12.34
CA ALA A 118 4.37 46.12 -13.62
C ALA A 118 4.56 47.13 -14.77
N ALA A 119 3.84 48.25 -14.76
CA ALA A 119 4.02 49.33 -15.73
C ALA A 119 5.31 50.13 -15.48
N SER A 120 5.77 50.19 -14.22
CA SER A 120 7.02 50.87 -13.84
C SER A 120 8.28 50.01 -14.02
N SER A 121 8.13 48.68 -14.14
CA SER A 121 9.25 47.78 -14.37
C SER A 121 9.70 47.82 -15.82
N ASN A 122 10.92 48.28 -16.06
CA ASN A 122 11.52 48.38 -17.39
C ASN A 122 12.11 47.04 -17.89
N VAL A 123 11.55 45.91 -17.40
CA VAL A 123 12.04 44.56 -17.70
C VAL A 123 11.29 44.05 -18.93
N PRO A 124 11.95 43.85 -20.09
CA PRO A 124 11.31 43.28 -21.26
C PRO A 124 10.75 41.90 -20.93
N LEU A 125 9.52 41.62 -21.35
CA LEU A 125 8.93 40.28 -21.21
C LEU A 125 9.82 39.27 -21.95
N PRO A 126 10.13 38.10 -21.35
CA PRO A 126 10.98 37.09 -21.96
C PRO A 126 10.25 36.45 -23.15
N SER A 127 10.62 36.87 -24.36
CA SER A 127 10.10 36.32 -25.61
C SER A 127 10.81 34.99 -25.94
N GLY A 128 10.24 33.89 -25.47
CA GLY A 128 10.67 32.52 -25.74
C GLY A 128 9.58 31.70 -26.43
N PRO A 129 9.91 30.56 -27.07
CA PRO A 129 8.97 29.76 -27.87
C PRO A 129 7.81 29.10 -27.09
N SER A 130 7.71 29.33 -25.77
CA SER A 130 6.63 28.88 -24.90
C SER A 130 5.66 30.02 -24.51
N ASP A 131 5.68 31.14 -25.22
CA ASP A 131 4.81 32.28 -24.95
C ASP A 131 3.32 31.86 -25.08
N VAL A 132 2.62 31.85 -23.95
CA VAL A 132 1.16 31.85 -23.94
C VAL A 132 0.75 33.22 -24.48
N THR A 133 0.23 33.20 -25.70
CA THR A 133 -0.32 34.34 -26.42
C THR A 133 -0.98 35.30 -25.45
N THR A 134 -0.42 36.51 -25.35
CA THR A 134 -1.05 37.61 -24.65
C THR A 134 -2.51 37.64 -25.09
N LEU A 135 -3.42 37.30 -24.19
CA LEU A 135 -4.85 37.24 -24.48
C LEU A 135 -5.33 38.69 -24.64
N ASP A 136 -5.07 39.26 -25.81
CA ASP A 136 -5.55 40.55 -26.25
C ASP A 136 -7.04 40.37 -26.58
N VAL A 137 -7.90 40.63 -25.59
CA VAL A 137 -9.37 40.59 -25.70
C VAL A 137 -9.81 41.83 -26.50
N GLY A 138 -9.44 41.89 -27.77
CA GLY A 138 -9.58 43.09 -28.59
C GLY A 138 -9.87 42.88 -30.07
N SER A 139 -9.55 41.73 -30.67
CA SER A 139 -9.85 41.50 -32.11
C SER A 139 -9.56 40.07 -32.61
N LEU A 140 -10.58 39.36 -33.08
CA LEU A 140 -10.51 38.19 -33.99
C LEU A 140 -10.66 38.70 -35.45
N PRO A 141 -10.29 37.97 -36.56
CA PRO A 141 -10.27 36.51 -36.75
C PRO A 141 -9.08 35.99 -37.66
N PRO A 142 -9.20 34.88 -38.44
CA PRO A 142 -8.64 33.55 -38.14
C PRO A 142 -7.52 33.10 -39.09
N THR A 143 -6.47 32.40 -38.62
CA THR A 143 -5.74 31.48 -39.53
C THR A 143 -4.89 30.44 -38.80
N THR A 144 -5.05 29.21 -39.28
CA THR A 144 -4.22 28.01 -39.13
C THR A 144 -2.72 28.27 -39.19
N THR A 145 -1.93 27.68 -38.27
CA THR A 145 -0.72 26.89 -38.60
C THR A 145 -0.10 26.27 -37.33
N ALA A 146 0.24 24.98 -37.41
CA ALA A 146 0.94 24.23 -36.37
C ALA A 146 2.43 24.62 -36.30
N PRO A 147 3.09 24.51 -35.14
CA PRO A 147 4.55 24.45 -35.08
C PRO A 147 5.11 23.09 -34.59
N PRO A 148 6.32 22.72 -35.04
CA PRO A 148 7.02 21.48 -34.70
C PRO A 148 7.77 21.61 -33.37
N GLY A 149 7.92 20.50 -32.64
CA GLY A 149 8.67 20.47 -31.38
C GLY A 149 9.73 19.37 -31.38
N ASN A 150 10.97 19.76 -31.65
CA ASN A 150 12.19 19.06 -31.25
C ASN A 150 13.12 20.15 -30.69
N GLN A 151 13.45 20.10 -29.40
CA GLN A 151 14.81 20.30 -28.88
C GLN A 151 14.84 20.23 -27.35
N ASP A 152 15.88 19.54 -26.90
CA ASP A 152 16.25 19.15 -25.55
C ASP A 152 16.83 20.30 -24.70
N ALA A 153 16.67 20.24 -23.38
CA ALA A 153 17.76 19.93 -22.41
C ALA A 153 17.74 20.71 -21.06
N TYR A 154 18.17 19.98 -20.01
CA TYR A 154 18.64 20.36 -18.64
C TYR A 154 17.65 21.07 -17.67
N GLY A 155 17.43 20.64 -16.42
CA GLY A 155 17.97 19.57 -15.59
C GLY A 155 17.85 19.95 -14.10
N SER A 156 17.11 19.19 -13.28
CA SER A 156 17.33 19.11 -11.83
C SER A 156 16.84 17.76 -11.26
N THR A 157 17.85 17.04 -10.79
CA THR A 157 17.91 15.78 -10.03
C THR A 157 16.68 15.35 -9.23
N ALA A 158 16.10 14.20 -9.59
CA ALA A 158 15.30 13.36 -8.71
C ALA A 158 15.91 11.95 -8.63
N MET A 159 16.28 11.59 -7.41
CA MET A 159 16.97 10.36 -7.03
C MET A 159 15.93 9.29 -6.70
N ASN A 160 15.70 8.39 -7.66
CA ASN A 160 15.26 7.00 -7.47
C ASN A 160 15.50 6.30 -8.80
N SER A 161 16.58 5.52 -8.86
CA SER A 161 17.06 4.81 -10.04
C SER A 161 16.12 3.68 -10.45
N ALA A 162 15.05 4.06 -11.13
CA ALA A 162 14.44 3.22 -12.15
C ALA A 162 15.44 3.10 -13.31
N PRO A 163 15.69 1.91 -13.89
CA PRO A 163 16.25 1.88 -15.23
C PRO A 163 15.23 2.58 -16.13
N GLN A 164 15.69 3.69 -16.71
CA GLN A 164 14.95 4.57 -17.59
C GLN A 164 14.10 3.74 -18.56
N ALA A 165 12.79 3.97 -18.51
CA ALA A 165 11.91 3.61 -19.60
C ALA A 165 12.45 4.31 -20.84
N ASN A 166 13.17 3.56 -21.65
CA ASN A 166 13.64 4.02 -22.94
C ASN A 166 12.40 4.35 -23.79
N THR A 167 12.13 5.64 -23.98
CA THR A 167 11.06 6.18 -24.82
C THR A 167 11.31 5.95 -26.32
N GLN A 168 12.29 5.14 -26.69
CA GLN A 168 12.59 4.76 -28.07
C GLN A 168 11.71 3.62 -28.62
N ALA A 169 10.76 3.06 -27.86
CA ALA A 169 9.81 2.08 -28.39
C ALA A 169 8.52 2.70 -29.00
N ARG A 170 8.52 4.00 -29.31
CA ARG A 170 7.34 4.69 -29.86
C ARG A 170 7.20 4.61 -31.37
N GLN A 171 8.08 3.92 -32.07
CA GLN A 171 8.03 3.83 -33.53
C GLN A 171 8.40 2.41 -33.95
N ASN A 172 7.45 1.70 -34.57
CA ASN A 172 7.59 0.36 -35.15
C ASN A 172 7.70 -0.83 -34.17
N ALA A 173 6.59 -1.17 -33.53
CA ALA A 173 6.31 -2.58 -33.24
C ALA A 173 5.21 -3.03 -34.20
N GLY A 174 5.60 -3.43 -35.40
CA GLY A 174 4.78 -4.33 -36.20
C GLY A 174 4.40 -5.54 -35.35
N ASN A 175 3.21 -6.09 -35.60
CA ASN A 175 2.43 -7.04 -34.78
C ASN A 175 3.11 -8.31 -34.20
N GLY A 176 4.44 -8.46 -34.24
CA GLY A 176 5.20 -9.56 -33.63
C GLY A 176 6.45 -9.16 -32.80
N ASP A 177 6.98 -7.94 -32.91
CA ASP A 177 8.28 -7.60 -32.27
C ASP A 177 8.18 -7.31 -30.77
N TRP A 178 7.08 -6.68 -30.34
CA TRP A 178 6.87 -6.36 -28.94
C TRP A 178 6.74 -7.61 -28.06
N GLN A 179 6.22 -8.71 -28.61
CA GLN A 179 6.11 -9.99 -27.90
C GLN A 179 7.50 -10.58 -27.62
N ASN A 180 8.40 -10.51 -28.59
CA ASN A 180 9.78 -10.94 -28.41
C ASN A 180 10.52 -10.05 -27.40
N ALA A 181 10.27 -8.74 -27.41
CA ALA A 181 10.79 -7.82 -26.40
C ALA A 181 10.28 -8.16 -24.99
N LEU A 182 8.99 -8.44 -24.84
CA LEU A 182 8.38 -8.89 -23.58
C LEU A 182 9.00 -10.19 -23.08
N ARG A 183 9.20 -11.20 -23.95
CA ARG A 183 9.83 -12.48 -23.55
C ARG A 183 11.26 -12.30 -23.06
N ARG A 184 12.04 -11.42 -23.71
CA ARG A 184 13.41 -11.10 -23.25
C ARG A 184 13.40 -10.40 -21.90
N GLU A 185 12.51 -9.43 -21.70
CA GLU A 185 12.39 -8.71 -20.43
C GLU A 185 11.91 -9.64 -19.30
N LEU A 186 10.97 -10.56 -19.58
CA LEU A 186 10.57 -11.61 -18.63
C LEU A 186 11.70 -12.59 -18.30
N ALA A 187 12.56 -12.92 -19.26
CA ALA A 187 13.74 -13.74 -19.02
C ALA A 187 14.78 -13.02 -18.14
N GLN A 188 14.96 -11.71 -18.33
CA GLN A 188 15.79 -10.90 -17.43
C GLN A 188 15.20 -10.85 -16.02
N CYS A 189 13.88 -10.65 -15.91
CA CYS A 189 13.18 -10.73 -14.63
C CYS A 189 13.28 -12.11 -13.96
N ALA A 190 13.60 -13.18 -14.69
CA ALA A 190 13.79 -14.50 -14.10
C ALA A 190 15.13 -14.63 -13.36
N ASN A 191 16.12 -13.80 -13.68
CA ASN A 191 17.44 -13.76 -13.02
C ASN A 191 17.45 -12.92 -11.73
N GLU A 192 16.38 -12.18 -11.47
CA GLU A 192 16.21 -11.39 -10.24
C GLU A 192 15.91 -12.29 -9.03
N GLY A 193 16.14 -11.76 -7.82
CA GLY A 193 15.82 -12.43 -6.57
C GLY A 193 14.32 -12.74 -6.43
N PHE A 194 13.98 -13.84 -5.74
CA PHE A 194 12.61 -14.38 -5.63
C PHE A 194 11.52 -13.32 -5.35
N PHE A 195 11.82 -12.31 -4.53
CA PHE A 195 10.87 -11.27 -4.14
C PHE A 195 10.71 -10.15 -5.20
N GLN A 196 11.71 -9.96 -6.06
CA GLN A 196 11.73 -8.95 -7.12
C GLN A 196 11.11 -9.46 -8.42
N ARG A 197 11.17 -10.78 -8.66
CA ARG A 197 10.61 -11.42 -9.88
C ARG A 197 9.12 -11.09 -10.13
N PRO A 198 8.22 -11.14 -9.13
CA PRO A 198 6.80 -10.81 -9.35
C PRO A 198 6.61 -9.36 -9.78
N THR A 199 7.30 -8.43 -9.12
CA THR A 199 7.23 -6.99 -9.43
C THR A 199 7.81 -6.69 -10.81
N CYS A 200 8.97 -7.25 -11.13
CA CYS A 200 9.64 -7.09 -12.43
C CYS A 200 8.75 -7.63 -13.57
N SER A 201 8.25 -8.86 -13.43
CA SER A 201 7.40 -9.48 -14.46
C SER A 201 6.06 -8.76 -14.62
N TRP A 202 5.48 -8.25 -13.54
CA TRP A 202 4.26 -7.45 -13.61
C TRP A 202 4.49 -6.11 -14.31
N ASN A 203 5.58 -5.41 -14.02
CA ASN A 203 5.92 -4.15 -14.67
C ASN A 203 6.18 -4.33 -16.18
N ALA A 204 6.97 -5.34 -16.56
CA ALA A 204 7.20 -5.69 -17.96
C ALA A 204 5.88 -5.99 -18.69
N ARG A 205 4.99 -6.78 -18.09
CA ARG A 205 3.66 -7.03 -18.66
C ARG A 205 2.81 -5.77 -18.75
N ASN A 206 2.84 -4.87 -17.77
CA ASN A 206 2.09 -3.63 -17.85
C ASN A 206 2.59 -2.72 -18.98
N LYS A 207 3.90 -2.67 -19.19
CA LYS A 207 4.57 -1.93 -20.26
C LYS A 207 4.21 -2.43 -21.66
N TYR A 208 4.06 -3.74 -21.86
CA TYR A 208 3.77 -4.30 -23.20
C TYR A 208 2.32 -4.76 -23.40
N CYS A 209 1.73 -5.49 -22.45
CA CYS A 209 0.36 -6.02 -22.58
C CYS A 209 -0.70 -4.92 -22.49
N GLY A 210 -0.46 -3.84 -21.71
CA GLY A 210 -1.39 -2.72 -21.57
C GLY A 210 -1.61 -1.95 -22.87
N PRO A 211 -0.55 -1.35 -23.46
CA PRO A 211 -0.68 -0.60 -24.71
C PRO A 211 -1.18 -1.44 -25.89
N ASN A 212 -0.82 -2.73 -25.94
CA ASN A 212 -1.21 -3.63 -27.02
C ASN A 212 -2.52 -4.38 -26.79
N ARG A 213 -3.28 -4.06 -25.71
CA ARG A 213 -4.56 -4.70 -25.34
C ARG A 213 -4.49 -6.24 -25.33
N ALA A 214 -3.36 -6.79 -24.90
CA ALA A 214 -3.07 -8.22 -25.03
C ALA A 214 -3.36 -9.04 -23.76
N TRP A 215 -3.98 -8.42 -22.74
CA TRP A 215 -4.36 -9.10 -21.52
C TRP A 215 -5.40 -10.20 -21.80
N GLY A 216 -5.10 -11.43 -21.40
CA GLY A 216 -5.97 -12.58 -21.60
C GLY A 216 -5.98 -13.14 -23.03
N THR A 217 -5.25 -12.56 -23.97
CA THR A 217 -5.24 -13.01 -25.37
C THR A 217 -4.03 -13.88 -25.73
N ILE A 218 -2.92 -13.74 -25.00
CA ILE A 218 -1.66 -14.45 -25.23
C ILE A 218 -1.10 -15.03 -23.93
N LYS A 219 -0.29 -16.09 -24.02
CA LYS A 219 0.23 -16.83 -22.85
C LYS A 219 1.05 -15.97 -21.90
N GLU A 220 1.79 -15.00 -22.43
CA GLU A 220 2.64 -14.10 -21.67
C GLU A 220 1.87 -13.01 -20.91
N CYS A 221 0.59 -12.79 -21.20
CA CYS A 221 -0.28 -11.80 -20.58
C CYS A 221 -1.56 -12.48 -20.01
N PRO A 222 -1.53 -12.99 -18.77
CA PRO A 222 -2.68 -13.69 -18.17
C PRO A 222 -3.87 -12.74 -17.96
N SER A 223 -5.09 -13.26 -17.94
CA SER A 223 -6.28 -12.45 -17.59
C SER A 223 -6.13 -11.83 -16.21
N ARG A 224 -6.42 -10.54 -16.09
CA ARG A 224 -6.46 -9.86 -14.79
C ARG A 224 -7.69 -10.37 -14.02
N PRO A 225 -7.56 -10.68 -12.72
CA PRO A 225 -8.70 -11.00 -11.86
C PRO A 225 -9.62 -9.80 -11.65
#